data_AF-A0A8H8QJ33-F1
#
_entry.id   AF-A0A8H8QJ33-F1
#
_cell.length_a   1.000
_cell.length_b   1.000
_cell.length_c   1.000
_cell.angle_alpha   90.00
_cell.angle_beta   90.00
_cell.angle_gamma   90.00
#
_symmetry.space_group_name_H-M   'P 1'
#
loop_
_entity.id
_entity.type
_entity.pdbx_description
1 polymer ?
#
loop_
_entity_poly.entity_id
_entity_poly.type
_entity_poly.pdbx_seq_one_letter_code
_entity_poly.pdbx_strand_id
1 'polypeptide(L)'
;MFAVRQTSSSASATRRALSTSAVARAANGFFQRPANAPTSSNSPTVPQPKPVRPVAQPHTPAHVAAEQSPNFPTTWSESQNPRQNAMKGPRFEQLDMRFQPQPLAAIEMIQREPIRLSSKRIAACDGDGGPLGHPRVFINLDKPGAKPCPYCGTELDADDAATAAAETIPSLSLTGAMGFDEQGLDNRVFLELQRDVLRHEARSDDGSRQGADDAAGKDRLADIFMDRERECQERSCRQQHSTAFNHRRQRGWNFNTLLAQSAASPHQDQ
;
A
#
# COMPACT_ATOMS: atom_id res chain seq x y z
N MET A 1 -58.90 18.71 77.02
CA MET A 1 -59.11 19.43 75.74
C MET A 1 -57.89 19.11 74.89
N PHE A 2 -57.94 18.31 73.82
CA PHE A 2 -58.68 18.52 72.59
C PHE A 2 -59.04 17.19 71.91
N ALA A 3 -60.18 17.21 71.21
CA ALA A 3 -60.82 16.10 70.55
C ALA A 3 -60.06 15.60 69.31
N VAL A 4 -60.00 14.28 69.16
CA VAL A 4 -59.59 13.58 67.93
C VAL A 4 -60.69 13.77 66.88
N ARG A 5 -60.40 14.53 65.82
CA ARG A 5 -61.27 14.67 64.66
C ARG A 5 -60.94 13.59 63.62
N GLN A 6 -61.93 12.76 63.33
CA GLN A 6 -61.95 11.90 62.16
C GLN A 6 -62.09 12.75 60.89
N THR A 7 -61.27 12.49 59.88
CA THR A 7 -61.50 12.95 58.51
C THR A 7 -61.43 11.73 57.59
N SER A 8 -62.60 11.29 57.15
CA SER A 8 -62.80 10.32 56.08
C SER A 8 -62.41 10.94 54.74
N SER A 9 -61.27 10.52 54.19
CA SER A 9 -60.84 10.92 52.85
C SER A 9 -61.57 10.09 51.78
N SER A 10 -62.42 10.72 50.99
CA SER A 10 -63.00 10.10 49.79
C SER A 10 -61.95 9.98 48.70
N ALA A 11 -61.63 8.76 48.28
CA ALA A 11 -60.80 8.51 47.11
C ALA A 11 -61.62 8.74 45.83
N SER A 12 -61.47 9.90 45.20
CA SER A 12 -61.98 10.14 43.84
C SER A 12 -61.08 9.44 42.83
N ALA A 13 -61.61 8.40 42.17
CA ALA A 13 -60.94 7.71 41.08
C ALA A 13 -60.89 8.61 39.82
N THR A 14 -59.74 9.25 39.58
CA THR A 14 -59.49 9.97 38.33
C THR A 14 -59.28 8.94 37.21
N ARG A 15 -60.30 8.72 36.38
CA ARG A 15 -60.16 7.92 35.17
C ARG A 15 -59.21 8.65 34.22
N ARG A 16 -58.10 8.00 33.86
CA ARG A 16 -57.24 8.42 32.75
C ARG A 16 -58.06 8.42 31.45
N ALA A 17 -58.36 9.60 30.92
CA ALA A 17 -58.77 9.73 29.53
C ALA A 17 -57.52 9.64 28.66
N LEU A 18 -57.26 8.47 28.10
CA LEU A 18 -56.35 8.33 26.98
C LEU A 18 -57.03 8.96 25.77
N SER A 19 -56.65 10.18 25.40
CA SER A 19 -57.03 10.76 24.11
C SER A 19 -56.39 9.95 23.01
N THR A 20 -57.13 8.99 22.46
CA THR A 20 -56.79 8.37 21.18
C THR A 20 -57.17 9.36 20.09
N SER A 21 -56.25 10.27 19.75
CA SER A 21 -56.33 10.97 18.47
C SER A 21 -56.15 9.90 17.38
N ALA A 22 -57.25 9.55 16.71
CA ALA A 22 -57.22 8.69 15.54
C ALA A 22 -56.47 9.41 14.42
N VAL A 23 -55.17 9.17 14.32
CA VAL A 23 -54.39 9.54 13.13
C VAL A 23 -54.81 8.55 12.05
N ALA A 24 -55.50 9.05 11.02
CA ALA A 24 -55.79 8.28 9.83
C ALA A 24 -54.46 7.81 9.22
N ARG A 25 -54.19 6.51 9.30
CA ARG A 25 -53.09 5.87 8.57
C ARG A 25 -53.48 5.82 7.10
N ALA A 26 -52.85 6.65 6.27
CA ALA A 26 -52.87 6.46 4.82
C ALA A 26 -52.19 5.12 4.50
N ALA A 27 -52.84 4.29 3.69
CA ALA A 27 -52.43 2.90 3.41
C ALA A 27 -51.12 2.76 2.63
N ASN A 28 -50.55 3.85 2.13
CA ASN A 28 -49.28 3.86 1.41
C ASN A 28 -48.42 4.93 2.07
N GLY A 29 -47.24 4.57 2.58
CA GLY A 29 -46.33 5.36 3.45
C GLY A 29 -45.80 6.69 2.89
N PHE A 30 -46.69 7.53 2.35
CA PHE A 30 -46.43 8.88 1.90
C PHE A 30 -46.78 9.85 3.02
N PHE A 31 -45.79 10.60 3.48
CA PHE A 31 -45.93 11.56 4.59
C PHE A 31 -46.87 12.70 4.17
N GLN A 32 -48.09 12.75 4.71
CA GLN A 32 -48.98 13.89 4.49
C GLN A 32 -48.54 15.07 5.36
N ARG A 33 -48.18 16.18 4.71
CA ARG A 33 -47.84 17.44 5.36
C ARG A 33 -49.07 18.01 6.08
N PRO A 34 -48.96 18.45 7.35
CA PRO A 34 -50.08 19.04 8.08
C PRO A 34 -50.53 20.37 7.44
N ALA A 35 -51.85 20.59 7.44
CA ALA A 35 -52.53 21.69 6.73
C ALA A 35 -52.07 23.11 7.13
N ASN A 36 -51.44 23.26 8.30
CA ASN A 36 -51.05 24.55 8.86
C ASN A 36 -49.54 24.85 8.72
N ALA A 37 -48.81 24.09 7.91
CA ALA A 37 -47.45 24.48 7.54
C ALA A 37 -47.50 25.79 6.73
N PRO A 38 -46.64 26.79 6.99
CA PRO A 38 -46.62 28.02 6.22
C PRO A 38 -46.39 27.69 4.74
N THR A 39 -47.45 27.91 3.95
CA THR A 39 -47.41 27.86 2.49
C THR A 39 -46.65 29.10 2.04
N SER A 40 -45.40 28.93 1.61
CA SER A 40 -44.70 29.96 0.85
C SER A 40 -45.61 30.35 -0.32
N SER A 41 -46.12 31.57 -0.26
CA SER A 41 -47.04 32.17 -1.21
C SER A 41 -46.41 32.19 -2.60
N ASN A 42 -46.94 31.38 -3.50
CA ASN A 42 -46.67 31.48 -4.93
C ASN A 42 -47.42 32.70 -5.47
N SER A 43 -46.79 33.88 -5.45
CA SER A 43 -47.11 34.93 -6.41
C SER A 43 -46.64 34.46 -7.80
N PRO A 44 -47.39 34.70 -8.88
CA PRO A 44 -46.94 34.40 -10.24
C PRO A 44 -45.96 35.49 -10.68
N THR A 45 -44.82 35.58 -10.00
CA THR A 45 -43.66 36.28 -10.52
C THR A 45 -42.97 35.32 -11.45
N VAL A 46 -42.86 35.69 -12.73
CA VAL A 46 -42.01 35.03 -13.73
C VAL A 46 -40.75 34.50 -13.05
N PRO A 47 -40.37 33.21 -13.20
CA PRO A 47 -39.14 32.70 -12.63
C PRO A 47 -37.98 33.50 -13.23
N GLN A 48 -37.51 34.52 -12.53
CA GLN A 48 -36.20 35.07 -12.81
C GLN A 48 -35.24 33.88 -12.70
N PRO A 49 -34.38 33.63 -13.70
CA PRO A 49 -33.37 32.61 -13.57
C PRO A 49 -32.54 32.98 -12.35
N LYS A 50 -32.76 32.26 -11.23
CA LYS A 50 -31.90 32.39 -10.06
C LYS A 50 -30.49 32.17 -10.60
N PRO A 51 -29.53 33.08 -10.39
CA PRO A 51 -28.18 32.83 -10.82
C PRO A 51 -27.79 31.50 -10.19
N VAL A 52 -27.56 30.49 -11.04
CA VAL A 52 -27.10 29.18 -10.60
C VAL A 52 -25.70 29.46 -10.05
N ARG A 53 -25.63 29.74 -8.75
CA ARG A 53 -24.34 29.87 -8.08
C ARG A 53 -23.69 28.51 -8.30
N PRO A 54 -22.50 28.45 -8.91
CA PRO A 54 -21.82 27.18 -9.07
C PRO A 54 -21.75 26.54 -7.68
N VAL A 55 -22.18 25.28 -7.59
CA VAL A 55 -22.06 24.51 -6.35
C VAL A 55 -20.60 24.59 -5.94
N ALA A 56 -20.34 25.05 -4.71
CA ALA A 56 -18.98 25.19 -4.22
C ALA A 56 -18.28 23.83 -4.36
N GLN A 57 -17.15 23.80 -5.06
CA GLN A 57 -16.42 22.56 -5.21
C GLN A 57 -15.91 22.12 -3.83
N PRO A 58 -15.95 20.81 -3.53
CA PRO A 58 -15.28 20.28 -2.35
C PRO A 58 -13.84 20.76 -2.38
N HIS A 59 -13.37 21.35 -1.30
CA HIS A 59 -11.98 21.80 -1.18
C HIS A 59 -11.44 21.33 0.17
N THR A 60 -10.13 21.32 0.27
CA THR A 60 -9.44 21.03 1.52
C THR A 60 -9.46 22.31 2.35
N PRO A 61 -9.91 22.28 3.61
CA PRO A 61 -9.96 23.48 4.41
C PRO A 61 -8.54 23.95 4.77
N ALA A 62 -8.36 25.27 4.88
CA ALA A 62 -7.04 25.91 4.94
C ALA A 62 -6.20 25.54 6.17
N HIS A 63 -6.81 25.00 7.22
CA HIS A 63 -6.12 24.56 8.44
C HIS A 63 -5.50 23.16 8.35
N VAL A 64 -5.72 22.43 7.26
CA VAL A 64 -5.13 21.10 7.04
C VAL A 64 -3.74 21.28 6.45
N ALA A 65 -2.72 20.80 7.16
CA ALA A 65 -1.35 20.76 6.64
C ALA A 65 -1.28 19.94 5.34
N ALA A 66 -0.49 20.43 4.38
CA ALA A 66 -0.20 19.77 3.12
C ALA A 66 0.64 18.49 3.30
N GLU A 67 1.40 18.40 4.38
CA GLU A 67 2.32 17.31 4.66
C GLU A 67 1.59 16.01 5.00
N GLN A 68 2.05 14.91 4.40
CA GLN A 68 1.45 13.58 4.62
C GLN A 68 1.55 13.13 6.07
N SER A 69 2.67 13.42 6.74
CA SER A 69 2.91 13.17 8.16
C SER A 69 3.75 14.31 8.76
N PRO A 70 3.80 14.47 10.09
CA PRO A 70 4.56 15.56 10.72
C PRO A 70 6.06 15.58 10.43
N ASN A 71 6.63 14.44 10.04
CA ASN A 71 8.06 14.27 9.78
C ASN A 71 8.35 14.07 8.28
N PHE A 72 7.41 13.45 7.54
CA PHE A 72 7.56 13.17 6.12
C PHE A 72 6.49 13.88 5.27
N PRO A 73 6.87 14.81 4.35
CA PRO A 73 5.92 15.67 3.66
C PRO A 73 5.20 15.01 2.47
N THR A 74 5.84 14.09 1.77
CA THR A 74 5.33 13.49 0.52
C THR A 74 4.67 12.12 0.74
N THR A 75 4.16 11.50 -0.32
CA THR A 75 3.67 10.11 -0.29
C THR A 75 4.82 9.12 -0.47
N TRP A 76 4.68 7.91 0.07
CA TRP A 76 5.69 6.84 0.02
C TRP A 76 5.23 5.58 -0.72
N SER A 77 4.03 5.61 -1.31
CA SER A 77 3.60 4.59 -2.27
C SER A 77 2.80 5.23 -3.39
N GLU A 78 2.85 4.63 -4.57
CA GLU A 78 2.18 5.15 -5.77
C GLU A 78 0.65 5.21 -5.60
N SER A 79 0.06 4.23 -4.92
CA SER A 79 -1.37 4.15 -4.63
C SER A 79 -1.82 5.03 -3.47
N GLN A 80 -0.89 5.67 -2.74
CA GLN A 80 -1.26 6.50 -1.59
C GLN A 80 -1.80 7.84 -2.06
N ASN A 81 -3.00 8.19 -1.59
CA ASN A 81 -3.59 9.48 -1.88
C ASN A 81 -2.89 10.58 -1.05
N PRO A 82 -2.38 11.66 -1.66
CA PRO A 82 -1.81 12.78 -0.91
C PRO A 82 -2.86 13.45 -0.03
N ARG A 83 -2.43 13.95 1.13
CA ARG A 83 -3.31 14.47 2.19
C ARG A 83 -4.28 15.55 1.73
N GLN A 84 -3.84 16.42 0.83
CA GLN A 84 -4.66 17.49 0.25
C GLN A 84 -5.90 16.89 -0.41
N ASN A 85 -5.73 15.83 -1.19
CA ASN A 85 -6.84 15.16 -1.88
C ASN A 85 -7.65 14.27 -0.93
N ALA A 86 -7.01 13.64 0.05
CA ALA A 86 -7.67 12.76 1.03
C ALA A 86 -8.58 13.52 2.01
N MET A 87 -8.20 14.74 2.39
CA MET A 87 -8.93 15.59 3.34
C MET A 87 -9.91 16.57 2.64
N LYS A 88 -10.31 16.25 1.40
CA LYS A 88 -11.23 17.05 0.61
C LYS A 88 -12.68 16.73 1.00
N GLY A 89 -13.48 17.78 1.25
CA GLY A 89 -14.94 17.69 1.26
C GLY A 89 -15.65 17.95 2.60
N PRO A 90 -16.99 17.86 2.59
CA PRO A 90 -17.83 18.43 3.66
C PRO A 90 -17.61 17.83 5.05
N ARG A 91 -17.08 16.61 5.13
CA ARG A 91 -16.77 15.93 6.39
C ARG A 91 -15.70 16.67 7.22
N PHE A 92 -14.80 17.40 6.58
CA PHE A 92 -13.63 18.00 7.22
C PHE A 92 -13.79 19.49 7.56
N GLU A 93 -14.86 20.15 7.12
CA GLU A 93 -15.06 21.60 7.30
C GLU A 93 -15.28 22.01 8.76
N GLN A 94 -16.00 21.19 9.53
CA GLN A 94 -16.28 21.44 10.95
C GLN A 94 -15.36 20.63 11.89
N LEU A 95 -14.39 19.92 11.32
CA LEU A 95 -13.51 19.02 12.06
C LEU A 95 -12.26 19.78 12.50
N ASP A 96 -11.97 19.74 13.80
CA ASP A 96 -10.70 20.24 14.33
C ASP A 96 -9.58 19.23 14.04
N MET A 97 -8.63 19.62 13.19
CA MET A 97 -7.54 18.77 12.72
C MET A 97 -6.51 18.43 13.80
N ARG A 98 -6.49 19.16 14.92
CA ARG A 98 -5.54 18.97 16.02
C ARG A 98 -5.80 17.68 16.81
N PHE A 99 -7.06 17.26 16.87
CA PHE A 99 -7.49 16.04 17.57
C PHE A 99 -7.57 14.83 16.65
N GLN A 100 -7.21 14.99 15.37
CA GLN A 100 -7.18 13.89 14.42
C GLN A 100 -5.88 13.09 14.57
N PRO A 101 -5.88 11.79 14.29
CA PRO A 101 -4.68 10.98 14.33
C PRO A 101 -3.65 11.50 13.31
N GLN A 102 -2.47 11.87 13.81
CA GLN A 102 -1.32 12.32 13.02
C GLN A 102 -0.07 11.52 13.41
N PRO A 103 0.01 10.22 13.06
CA PRO A 103 1.17 9.41 13.38
C PRO A 103 2.41 9.88 12.60
N LEU A 104 3.58 9.65 13.18
CA LEU A 104 4.85 9.82 12.49
C LEU A 104 5.02 8.73 11.43
N ALA A 105 5.62 9.08 10.30
CA ALA A 105 5.94 8.13 9.25
C ALA A 105 7.14 7.26 9.65
N ALA A 106 6.92 5.95 9.66
CA ALA A 106 7.93 4.96 10.07
C ALA A 106 9.18 4.94 9.16
N ILE A 107 9.03 5.30 7.88
CA ILE A 107 10.15 5.32 6.92
C ILE A 107 11.32 6.17 7.40
N GLU A 108 11.04 7.37 7.92
CA GLU A 108 12.06 8.29 8.40
C GLU A 108 12.52 7.95 9.83
N MET A 109 11.71 7.19 10.59
CA MET A 109 12.13 6.69 11.89
C MET A 109 13.16 5.56 11.72
N ILE A 110 12.92 4.64 10.79
CA ILE A 110 13.84 3.54 10.49
C ILE A 110 15.15 4.07 9.89
N GLN A 111 15.09 5.09 9.03
CA GLN A 111 16.30 5.74 8.48
C GLN A 111 17.20 6.40 9.54
N ARG A 112 16.65 6.75 10.72
CA ARG A 112 17.43 7.28 11.84
C ARG A 112 18.09 6.19 12.68
N GLU A 113 17.65 4.94 12.55
CA GLU A 113 18.22 3.83 13.30
C GLU A 113 19.62 3.51 12.76
N PRO A 114 20.63 3.32 13.63
CA PRO A 114 21.97 2.99 13.18
C PRO A 114 22.00 1.58 12.56
N ILE A 115 22.88 1.42 11.57
CA ILE A 115 23.18 0.13 10.97
C ILE A 115 23.82 -0.77 12.03
N ARG A 116 23.26 -1.96 12.20
CA ARG A 116 23.75 -2.94 13.17
C ARG A 116 24.79 -3.82 12.53
N LEU A 117 25.99 -3.80 13.09
CA LEU A 117 27.09 -4.60 12.58
C LEU A 117 27.08 -5.99 13.22
N SER A 118 27.43 -6.99 12.42
CA SER A 118 27.57 -8.35 12.92
C SER A 118 28.78 -9.06 12.33
N SER A 119 29.45 -9.86 13.15
CA SER A 119 30.65 -10.59 12.78
C SER A 119 30.37 -11.89 12.00
N LYS A 120 29.11 -12.26 11.84
CA LYS A 120 28.69 -13.50 11.19
C LYS A 120 28.31 -13.22 9.75
N ARG A 121 28.65 -14.16 8.86
CA ARG A 121 28.20 -14.19 7.46
C ARG A 121 26.66 -14.15 7.32
N ILE A 122 25.96 -14.79 8.25
CA ILE A 122 24.50 -14.86 8.29
C ILE A 122 24.04 -14.31 9.64
N ALA A 123 23.32 -13.20 9.63
CA ALA A 123 22.74 -12.59 10.82
C ALA A 123 21.34 -13.15 11.08
N ALA A 124 21.02 -13.38 12.35
CA ALA A 124 19.67 -13.75 12.77
C ALA A 124 18.97 -12.53 13.37
N CYS A 125 17.76 -12.21 12.89
CA CYS A 125 16.95 -11.12 13.39
C CYS A 125 15.58 -11.65 13.83
N ASP A 126 15.17 -11.29 15.04
CA ASP A 126 13.87 -11.61 15.66
C ASP A 126 13.17 -10.36 16.25
N GLY A 127 13.66 -9.16 15.96
CA GLY A 127 13.03 -7.90 16.37
C GLY A 127 13.15 -7.56 17.86
N ASP A 128 14.26 -7.93 18.51
CA ASP A 128 14.67 -7.53 19.87
C ASP A 128 13.68 -7.84 21.01
N GLY A 129 12.72 -8.74 20.78
CA GLY A 129 11.65 -9.02 21.73
C GLY A 129 11.30 -10.51 21.86
N GLY A 130 12.13 -11.40 21.29
CA GLY A 130 11.87 -12.84 21.25
C GLY A 130 10.48 -13.14 20.66
N PRO A 131 9.52 -13.67 21.45
CA PRO A 131 8.17 -13.96 20.96
C PRO A 131 7.31 -12.71 20.66
N LEU A 132 7.67 -11.52 21.17
CA LEU A 132 6.94 -10.27 20.91
C LEU A 132 7.36 -9.58 19.60
N GLY A 133 8.46 -10.04 18.99
CA GLY A 133 8.95 -9.52 17.72
C GLY A 133 8.30 -10.21 16.52
N HIS A 134 9.10 -10.42 15.48
CA HIS A 134 8.67 -11.13 14.27
C HIS A 134 9.29 -12.53 14.20
N PRO A 135 8.82 -13.40 13.29
CA PRO A 135 9.45 -14.71 13.08
C PRO A 135 10.95 -14.55 12.79
N ARG A 136 11.76 -15.38 13.44
CA ARG A 136 13.22 -15.35 13.25
C ARG A 136 13.57 -15.52 11.78
N VAL A 137 14.28 -14.56 11.23
CA VAL A 137 14.84 -14.61 9.87
C VAL A 137 16.35 -14.64 9.90
N PHE A 138 16.91 -15.23 8.86
CA PHE A 138 18.34 -15.29 8.62
C PHE A 138 18.67 -14.48 7.36
N ILE A 139 19.52 -13.47 7.52
CA ILE A 139 19.85 -12.49 6.48
C ILE A 139 21.31 -12.70 6.07
N ASN A 140 21.56 -12.78 4.77
CA ASN A 140 22.89 -12.99 4.22
C ASN A 140 23.65 -11.67 4.09
N LEU A 141 24.85 -11.59 4.67
CA LEU A 141 25.71 -10.41 4.68
C LEU A 141 26.96 -10.56 3.80
N ASP A 142 26.91 -11.48 2.82
CA ASP A 142 28.04 -11.74 1.92
C ASP A 142 28.40 -10.59 0.99
N LYS A 143 27.38 -9.82 0.61
CA LYS A 143 27.54 -8.73 -0.34
C LYS A 143 27.80 -7.47 0.46
N PRO A 144 28.81 -6.66 0.09
CA PRO A 144 29.08 -5.41 0.78
C PRO A 144 27.83 -4.51 0.82
N GLY A 145 27.69 -3.78 1.92
CA GLY A 145 26.65 -2.80 2.18
C GLY A 145 25.40 -3.35 2.86
N ALA A 146 24.70 -2.46 3.56
CA ALA A 146 23.67 -2.84 4.51
C ALA A 146 22.50 -3.58 3.86
N LYS A 147 22.00 -4.59 4.57
CA LYS A 147 20.87 -5.42 4.16
C LYS A 147 19.72 -5.23 5.16
N PRO A 148 18.55 -4.74 4.71
CA PRO A 148 17.43 -4.52 5.62
C PRO A 148 16.72 -5.84 5.98
N CYS A 149 16.25 -5.92 7.23
CA CYS A 149 15.33 -6.96 7.64
C CYS A 149 13.94 -6.74 6.99
N PRO A 150 13.29 -7.76 6.39
CA PRO A 150 11.98 -7.60 5.75
C PRO A 150 10.83 -7.30 6.72
N TYR A 151 11.05 -7.46 8.03
CA TYR A 151 10.03 -7.22 9.05
C TYR A 151 10.26 -5.89 9.78
N CYS A 152 11.39 -5.75 10.48
CA CYS A 152 11.69 -4.52 11.22
C CYS A 152 12.19 -3.35 10.35
N GLY A 153 12.73 -3.63 9.16
CA GLY A 153 13.40 -2.63 8.33
C GLY A 153 14.80 -2.22 8.83
N THR A 154 15.25 -2.72 9.98
CA THR A 154 16.60 -2.48 10.51
C THR A 154 17.66 -2.97 9.54
N GLU A 155 18.65 -2.12 9.28
CA GLU A 155 19.77 -2.43 8.40
C GLU A 155 20.87 -3.18 9.16
N LEU A 156 21.33 -4.29 8.58
CA LEU A 156 22.41 -5.13 9.11
C LEU A 156 23.57 -5.13 8.13
N ASP A 157 24.78 -4.98 8.64
CA ASP A 157 26.00 -5.08 7.85
C ASP A 157 27.00 -6.07 8.47
N ALA A 158 27.92 -6.56 7.64
CA ALA A 158 29.05 -7.33 8.13
C ALA A 158 30.08 -6.40 8.75
N ASP A 159 30.63 -6.76 9.92
CA ASP A 159 31.81 -6.08 10.46
C ASP A 159 32.99 -6.26 9.47
N ASP A 160 33.62 -5.18 9.01
CA ASP A 160 34.72 -5.21 8.03
C ASP A 160 35.92 -6.08 8.47
N ALA A 161 36.06 -6.36 9.77
CA ALA A 161 37.04 -7.31 10.30
C ALA A 161 36.83 -8.76 9.79
N ALA A 162 35.59 -9.13 9.45
CA ALA A 162 35.26 -10.42 8.85
C ALA A 162 35.27 -10.36 7.31
N THR A 163 34.91 -9.22 6.72
CA THR A 163 34.81 -9.03 5.27
C THR A 163 36.18 -8.82 4.60
N ALA A 164 37.20 -8.37 5.33
CA ALA A 164 38.58 -8.29 4.85
C ALA A 164 39.16 -9.65 4.38
N ALA A 165 38.64 -10.77 4.91
CA ALA A 165 39.05 -12.11 4.51
C ALA A 165 38.40 -12.59 3.19
N ALA A 166 37.29 -11.97 2.76
CA ALA A 166 36.54 -12.38 1.58
C ALA A 166 36.87 -11.56 0.32
N GLU A 167 37.43 -10.35 0.46
CA GLU A 167 37.90 -9.52 -0.67
C GLU A 167 39.36 -9.77 -1.08
N THR A 168 40.06 -10.75 -0.50
CA THR A 168 41.34 -11.21 -1.06
C THR A 168 41.09 -12.19 -2.20
N ILE A 169 40.59 -11.68 -3.33
CA ILE A 169 40.94 -12.25 -4.62
C ILE A 169 42.42 -11.88 -4.80
N PRO A 170 43.35 -12.83 -5.04
CA PRO A 170 44.71 -12.47 -5.40
C PRO A 170 44.64 -11.72 -6.73
N SER A 171 44.65 -10.39 -6.67
CA SER A 171 44.95 -9.54 -7.80
C SER A 171 46.32 -10.00 -8.29
N LEU A 172 46.32 -10.70 -9.42
CA LEU A 172 47.54 -11.02 -10.15
C LEU A 172 48.35 -9.73 -10.24
N SER A 173 49.51 -9.76 -9.60
CA SER A 173 50.50 -8.70 -9.58
C SER A 173 50.84 -8.32 -11.01
N LEU A 174 50.20 -7.27 -11.54
CA LEU A 174 50.77 -6.53 -12.64
C LEU A 174 51.80 -5.59 -12.03
N THR A 175 53.01 -6.12 -11.89
CA THR A 175 54.22 -5.35 -11.66
C THR A 175 54.27 -4.21 -12.65
N GLY A 176 54.15 -2.98 -12.14
CA GLY A 176 54.15 -1.77 -12.94
C GLY A 176 54.19 -0.54 -12.05
N ALA A 177 55.04 -0.56 -11.02
CA ALA A 177 55.40 0.63 -10.28
C ALA A 177 56.15 1.59 -11.21
N MET A 178 55.58 2.78 -11.45
CA MET A 178 56.32 3.98 -11.79
C MET A 178 55.65 5.16 -11.08
N GLY A 179 56.50 6.03 -10.56
CA GLY A 179 56.22 7.11 -9.63
C GLY A 179 55.06 8.04 -10.01
N PHE A 180 54.42 8.49 -8.94
CA PHE A 180 53.61 9.69 -8.88
C PHE A 180 54.55 10.90 -8.98
N ASP A 181 54.58 11.54 -10.13
CA ASP A 181 55.26 12.82 -10.34
C ASP A 181 54.21 13.83 -10.86
N GLU A 182 53.95 14.86 -10.05
CA GLU A 182 52.84 15.82 -10.13
C GLU A 182 52.84 16.82 -11.31
N GLN A 183 53.48 16.55 -12.46
CA GLN A 183 53.44 17.51 -13.58
C GLN A 183 53.32 16.85 -14.95
N GLY A 184 52.18 17.06 -15.59
CA GLY A 184 52.02 16.87 -17.04
C GLY A 184 51.09 15.73 -17.43
N LEU A 185 49.78 15.88 -17.20
CA LEU A 185 48.82 15.19 -18.07
C LEU A 185 48.94 15.84 -19.45
N ASP A 186 49.62 15.15 -20.36
CA ASP A 186 49.95 15.65 -21.68
C ASP A 186 48.69 16.17 -22.39
N ASN A 187 48.75 17.41 -22.89
CA ASN A 187 47.73 18.05 -23.72
C ASN A 187 47.22 17.17 -24.88
N ARG A 188 47.95 16.09 -25.19
CA ARG A 188 47.60 15.05 -26.15
C ARG A 188 46.34 14.26 -25.76
N VAL A 189 46.21 13.85 -24.50
CA VAL A 189 45.04 13.09 -24.01
C VAL A 189 43.80 13.98 -24.00
N PHE A 190 43.95 15.25 -23.60
CA PHE A 190 42.85 16.21 -23.61
C PHE A 190 42.36 16.51 -25.05
N LEU A 191 43.28 16.70 -25.99
CA LEU A 191 42.93 16.94 -27.40
C LEU A 191 42.35 15.70 -28.09
N GLU A 192 42.75 14.48 -27.69
CA GLU A 192 42.12 13.24 -28.16
C GLU A 192 40.68 13.12 -27.66
N LEU A 193 40.44 13.43 -26.39
CA LEU A 193 39.09 13.45 -25.83
C LEU A 193 38.18 14.45 -26.55
N GLN A 194 38.72 15.64 -26.87
CA GLN A 194 37.99 16.67 -27.61
C GLN A 194 37.64 16.22 -29.04
N ARG A 195 38.53 15.47 -29.72
CA ARG A 195 38.25 14.88 -31.04
C ARG A 195 37.23 13.73 -30.97
N ASP A 196 37.19 12.98 -29.88
CA ASP A 196 36.22 11.90 -29.70
C ASP A 196 34.81 12.44 -29.44
N VAL A 197 34.68 13.53 -28.66
CA VAL A 197 33.39 14.23 -28.46
C VAL A 197 32.83 14.75 -29.78
N LEU A 198 33.66 15.41 -30.59
CA LEU A 198 33.27 15.90 -31.93
C LEU A 198 32.86 14.76 -32.89
N ARG A 199 33.50 13.59 -32.81
CA ARG A 199 33.09 12.40 -33.59
C ARG A 199 31.74 11.83 -33.13
N HIS A 200 31.41 11.97 -31.85
CA HIS A 200 30.12 11.54 -31.31
C HIS A 200 28.99 12.49 -31.71
N GLU A 201 29.21 13.80 -31.68
CA GLU A 201 28.23 14.80 -32.14
C GLU A 201 27.91 14.61 -33.64
N ALA A 202 28.92 14.41 -34.49
CA ALA A 202 28.71 14.17 -35.92
C ALA A 202 27.97 12.84 -36.23
N ARG A 203 28.00 11.86 -35.32
CA ARG A 203 27.22 10.61 -35.44
C ARG A 203 25.79 10.77 -34.93
N SER A 204 25.54 11.69 -34.00
CA SER A 204 24.19 11.94 -33.48
C SER A 204 23.27 12.61 -34.49
N ASP A 205 23.80 13.39 -35.45
CA ASP A 205 22.99 14.05 -36.48
C ASP A 205 22.46 13.11 -37.57
N ASP A 206 23.10 11.95 -37.81
CA ASP A 206 22.59 10.93 -38.75
C ASP A 206 21.47 10.06 -38.15
N GLY A 207 21.35 10.03 -36.81
CA GLY A 207 20.31 9.29 -36.10
C GLY A 207 18.93 9.96 -36.07
N SER A 208 18.85 11.26 -36.40
CA SER A 208 17.59 12.02 -36.39
C SER A 208 16.83 11.99 -37.73
N ARG A 209 17.34 11.31 -38.77
CA ARG A 209 16.66 11.21 -40.08
C ARG A 209 15.83 9.95 -40.30
N GLN A 210 15.82 9.00 -39.37
CA GLN A 210 14.83 7.91 -39.35
C GLN A 210 13.73 8.18 -38.31
N GLY A 211 12.89 9.17 -38.58
CA GLY A 211 11.73 9.53 -37.76
C GLY A 211 10.47 9.70 -38.60
N ALA A 212 10.24 8.80 -39.57
CA ALA A 212 9.12 8.92 -40.50
C ALA A 212 8.49 7.59 -40.96
N ASP A 213 8.64 6.47 -40.23
CA ASP A 213 7.93 5.20 -40.53
C ASP A 213 7.65 4.36 -39.24
N ASP A 214 7.17 4.98 -38.15
CA ASP A 214 7.00 4.34 -36.83
C ASP A 214 5.67 3.60 -36.60
N ALA A 215 4.96 3.20 -37.68
CA ALA A 215 3.79 2.33 -37.57
C ALA A 215 4.23 0.87 -37.37
N ALA A 216 5.17 0.39 -38.20
CA ALA A 216 5.65 -0.99 -38.14
C ALA A 216 6.45 -1.32 -36.85
N GLY A 217 7.08 -0.31 -36.23
CA GLY A 217 7.79 -0.47 -34.96
C GLY A 217 6.85 -0.66 -33.77
N LYS A 218 5.71 0.04 -33.76
CA LYS A 218 4.66 -0.13 -32.73
C LYS A 218 3.97 -1.49 -32.85
N ASP A 219 3.70 -1.94 -34.08
CA ASP A 219 3.09 -3.25 -34.33
C ASP A 219 4.00 -4.39 -33.86
N ARG A 220 5.32 -4.31 -34.12
CA ARG A 220 6.29 -5.29 -33.59
C ARG A 220 6.35 -5.36 -32.08
N LEU A 221 6.22 -4.21 -31.39
CA LEU A 221 6.23 -4.18 -29.93
C LEU A 221 4.95 -4.81 -29.35
N ALA A 222 3.80 -4.56 -29.99
CA ALA A 222 2.54 -5.19 -29.65
C ALA A 222 2.59 -6.71 -29.84
N ASP A 223 3.19 -7.19 -30.94
CA ASP A 223 3.39 -8.63 -31.19
C ASP A 223 4.27 -9.28 -30.12
N ILE A 224 5.39 -8.64 -29.73
CA ILE A 224 6.27 -9.13 -28.65
C ILE A 224 5.52 -9.21 -27.31
N PHE A 225 4.65 -8.22 -27.03
CA PHE A 225 3.86 -8.21 -25.80
C PHE A 225 2.85 -9.37 -25.78
N MET A 226 2.12 -9.57 -26.87
CA MET A 226 1.14 -10.65 -27.01
C MET A 226 1.79 -12.04 -26.97
N ASP A 227 2.98 -12.21 -27.55
CA ASP A 227 3.74 -13.46 -27.46
C ASP A 227 4.21 -13.75 -26.03
N ARG A 228 4.61 -12.72 -25.27
CA ARG A 228 4.99 -12.87 -23.87
C ARG A 228 3.79 -13.22 -22.97
N GLU A 229 2.61 -12.68 -23.26
CA GLU A 229 1.37 -13.07 -22.58
C GLU A 229 0.99 -14.53 -22.88
N ARG A 230 1.11 -14.96 -24.16
CA ARG A 230 0.87 -16.34 -24.57
C ARG A 230 1.81 -17.31 -23.86
N GLU A 231 3.10 -16.97 -23.79
CA GLU A 231 4.10 -17.79 -23.10
C GLU A 231 3.80 -17.89 -21.58
N CYS A 232 3.31 -16.80 -20.98
CA CYS A 232 2.90 -16.79 -19.58
C CYS A 232 1.66 -17.68 -19.34
N GLN A 233 0.68 -17.66 -20.26
CA GLN A 233 -0.49 -18.54 -20.22
C GLN A 233 -0.11 -20.02 -20.41
N GLU A 234 0.81 -20.33 -21.33
CA GLU A 234 1.30 -21.69 -21.53
C GLU A 234 2.01 -22.24 -20.29
N ARG A 235 2.85 -21.43 -19.63
CA ARG A 235 3.49 -21.80 -18.36
C ARG A 235 2.44 -22.08 -17.28
N SER A 236 1.40 -21.24 -17.18
CA SER A 236 0.29 -21.46 -16.24
C SER A 236 -0.46 -22.76 -16.54
N CYS A 237 -0.77 -23.04 -17.81
CA CYS A 237 -1.42 -24.29 -18.23
C CYS A 237 -0.55 -25.52 -17.91
N ARG A 238 0.76 -25.49 -18.16
CA ARG A 238 1.69 -26.56 -17.79
C ARG A 238 1.76 -26.76 -16.27
N GLN A 239 1.75 -25.68 -15.49
CA GLN A 239 1.70 -25.75 -14.02
C GLN A 239 0.39 -26.40 -13.55
N GLN A 240 -0.76 -26.02 -14.11
CA GLN A 240 -2.07 -26.62 -13.81
C GLN A 240 -2.13 -28.11 -14.21
N HIS A 241 -1.60 -28.49 -15.36
CA HIS A 241 -1.51 -29.90 -15.76
C HIS A 241 -0.58 -30.70 -14.85
N SER A 242 0.56 -30.14 -14.43
CA SER A 242 1.48 -30.81 -13.50
C SER A 242 0.84 -31.02 -12.11
N THR A 243 0.11 -30.03 -11.61
CA THR A 243 -0.60 -30.12 -10.32
C THR A 243 -1.78 -31.08 -10.41
N ALA A 244 -2.54 -31.07 -11.49
CA ALA A 244 -3.62 -32.05 -11.73
C ALA A 244 -3.10 -33.48 -11.85
N PHE A 245 -1.97 -33.70 -12.54
CA PHE A 245 -1.31 -35.00 -12.64
C PHE A 245 -0.82 -35.50 -11.27
N ASN A 246 -0.17 -34.63 -10.48
CA ASN A 246 0.26 -34.95 -9.13
C ASN A 246 -0.92 -35.27 -8.20
N HIS A 247 -2.02 -34.52 -8.30
CA HIS A 247 -3.22 -34.76 -7.49
C HIS A 247 -3.94 -36.06 -7.90
N ARG A 248 -3.92 -36.43 -9.18
CA ARG A 248 -4.43 -37.73 -9.66
C ARG A 248 -3.53 -38.89 -9.18
N ARG A 249 -2.21 -38.72 -9.19
CA ARG A 249 -1.26 -39.71 -8.67
C ARG A 249 -1.41 -39.93 -7.16
N GLN A 250 -1.58 -38.87 -6.37
CA GLN A 250 -1.83 -38.98 -4.93
C GLN A 250 -3.18 -39.67 -4.63
N ARG A 251 -4.24 -39.37 -5.38
CA ARG A 251 -5.53 -40.07 -5.23
C ARG A 251 -5.45 -41.55 -5.62
N GLY A 252 -4.68 -41.89 -6.67
CA GLY A 252 -4.43 -43.27 -7.07
C GLY A 252 -3.61 -44.07 -6.03
N TRP A 253 -2.63 -43.42 -5.39
CA TRP A 253 -1.91 -44.00 -4.25
C TRP A 253 -2.86 -44.28 -3.08
N ASN A 254 -3.66 -43.28 -2.67
CA ASN A 254 -4.59 -43.44 -1.55
C ASN A 254 -5.65 -44.54 -1.78
N PHE A 255 -6.14 -44.70 -3.01
CA PHE A 255 -7.14 -45.75 -3.33
C PHE A 255 -6.54 -47.16 -3.27
N ASN A 256 -5.32 -47.36 -3.76
CA ASN A 256 -4.65 -48.67 -3.70
C ASN A 256 -4.25 -49.04 -2.26
N THR A 257 -3.88 -48.06 -1.43
CA THR A 257 -3.58 -48.29 0.00
C THR A 257 -4.84 -48.65 0.79
N LEU A 258 -5.97 -48.01 0.51
CA LEU A 258 -7.27 -48.35 1.13
C LEU A 258 -7.77 -49.73 0.72
N LEU A 259 -7.61 -50.12 -0.55
CA LEU A 259 -7.99 -51.46 -1.03
C LEU A 259 -7.12 -52.56 -0.40
N ALA A 260 -5.82 -52.29 -0.20
CA ALA A 260 -4.90 -53.22 0.46
C ALA A 260 -5.19 -53.42 1.95
N GLN A 261 -5.68 -52.39 2.67
CA GLN A 261 -6.10 -52.52 4.07
C GLN A 261 -7.41 -53.30 4.22
N SER A 262 -8.32 -53.21 3.24
CA SER A 262 -9.58 -53.97 3.26
C SER A 262 -9.40 -55.47 2.98
N ALA A 263 -8.29 -55.89 2.36
CA ALA A 263 -8.02 -57.30 2.05
C ALA A 263 -7.27 -58.05 3.18
N ALA A 264 -6.86 -57.35 4.23
CA ALA A 264 -6.15 -57.89 5.38
C ALA A 264 -7.02 -57.86 6.65
N SER A 265 -8.05 -58.70 6.71
CA SER A 265 -8.74 -59.02 7.97
C SER A 265 -8.98 -60.53 8.05
N PRO A 266 -8.17 -61.28 8.81
CA PRO A 266 -8.47 -62.66 9.13
C PRO A 266 -9.42 -62.72 10.34
N HIS A 267 -10.43 -63.56 10.16
CA HIS A 267 -11.23 -64.28 11.16
C HIS A 267 -10.60 -64.33 12.57
N GLN A 268 -11.33 -63.87 13.59
CA GLN A 268 -11.14 -64.33 14.97
C GLN A 268 -12.45 -64.96 15.43
N ASP A 269 -12.39 -66.29 15.51
CA ASP A 269 -13.40 -67.19 16.07
C ASP A 269 -13.61 -66.93 17.57
N GLN A 270 -14.88 -67.07 18.00
CA GLN A 270 -15.25 -67.57 19.32
C GLN A 270 -15.97 -68.90 19.13
#